data_AF-A0A1Q6DX05-F1
#
_entry.id   AF-A0A1Q6DX05-F1
#
_cell.length_a   1.000
_cell.length_b   1.000
_cell.length_c   1.000
_cell.angle_alpha   90.00
_cell.angle_beta   90.00
_cell.angle_gamma   90.00
#
_symmetry.space_group_name_H-M   'P 1'
#
loop_
_entity.id
_entity.type
_entity.pdbx_description
1 polymer ?
#
loop_
_entity_poly.entity_id
_entity_poly.type
_entity_poly.pdbx_seq_one_letter_code
_entity_poly.pdbx_strand_id
1 'polypeptide(L)' 'MLVDESYTSKCDALANAEVRRKPSYRGKRIERGLYETSDGALINADLDGALNIAKKGYV' A
#
# COMPACT_ATOMS: atom_id res chain seq x y z
N MET A 1 15.98 -3.05 -12.89
CA MET A 1 15.58 -1.64 -12.68
C MET A 1 15.21 -1.50 -11.22
N LEU A 2 15.68 -0.46 -10.53
CA LEU A 2 15.33 -0.23 -9.13
C LEU A 2 14.00 0.51 -9.06
N VAL A 3 13.10 0.08 -8.16
CA VAL A 3 11.80 0.70 -7.93
C VAL A 3 11.87 1.47 -6.61
N ASP A 4 11.47 2.74 -6.64
CA ASP A 4 11.42 3.57 -5.43
C ASP A 4 10.28 3.13 -4.51
N GLU A 5 10.56 3.02 -3.20
CA GLU A 5 9.59 2.55 -2.20
C GLU A 5 8.78 3.67 -1.56
N SER A 6 8.87 4.90 -2.04
CA SER A 6 8.09 5.99 -1.47
C SER A 6 6.60 5.70 -1.55
N TYR A 7 5.92 5.88 -0.41
CA TYR A 7 4.46 5.74 -0.22
C TYR A 7 3.91 4.31 -0.26
N THR A 8 4.75 3.29 -0.42
CA THR A 8 4.31 1.87 -0.52
C THR A 8 3.73 1.30 0.76
N SER A 9 4.09 1.85 1.93
CA SER A 9 3.57 1.42 3.24
C SER A 9 2.30 2.16 3.69
N LYS A 10 1.82 3.13 2.90
CA LYS A 10 0.65 3.97 3.22
C LYS A 10 -0.49 3.79 2.24
N CYS A 11 -0.19 3.58 0.95
CA CYS A 11 -1.19 3.32 -0.05
C CYS A 11 -1.86 1.97 0.21
N ASP A 12 -3.15 1.88 -0.09
CA ASP A 12 -3.87 0.62 -0.05
C ASP A 12 -3.57 -0.14 -1.35
N ALA A 13 -2.91 -1.30 -1.21
CA ALA A 13 -2.52 -2.11 -2.34
C ALA A 13 -3.68 -2.88 -2.97
N LEU A 14 -4.84 -3.01 -2.32
CA LEU A 14 -6.03 -3.61 -2.91
C LEU A 14 -6.91 -2.56 -3.60
N ALA A 15 -6.76 -1.29 -3.24
CA ALA A 15 -7.41 -0.20 -3.97
C ALA A 15 -6.86 -0.05 -5.40
N ASN A 16 -7.73 0.31 -6.33
CA ASN A 16 -7.36 0.66 -7.70
C ASN A 16 -6.85 2.11 -7.78
N ALA A 17 -5.72 2.38 -7.13
CA ALA A 17 -5.15 3.72 -7.07
C ALA A 17 -3.63 3.71 -7.21
N GLU A 18 -3.08 4.76 -7.83
CA GLU A 18 -1.62 4.91 -7.99
C GLU A 18 -0.90 5.04 -6.64
N VAL A 19 0.29 4.44 -6.56
CA VAL A 19 1.20 4.55 -5.41
C VAL A 19 1.97 5.86 -5.49
N ARG A 20 1.41 6.91 -4.87
CA ARG A 20 1.98 8.26 -4.87
C ARG A 20 1.62 9.01 -3.59
N ARG A 21 2.23 10.18 -3.39
CA ARG A 21 1.82 11.10 -2.32
C ARG A 21 0.37 11.50 -2.49
N LYS A 22 -0.45 11.30 -1.46
CA LYS A 22 -1.85 11.72 -1.43
C LYS A 22 -2.10 12.64 -0.22
N PRO A 23 -3.07 13.57 -0.31
CA PRO A 23 -3.47 14.39 0.83
C PRO A 23 -4.07 13.54 1.96
N SER A 24 -4.73 12.43 1.61
CA SER A 24 -5.19 11.40 2.54
C SER A 24 -5.05 10.02 1.92
N TYR A 25 -4.84 9.01 2.76
CA TYR A 25 -4.77 7.60 2.36
C TYR A 25 -6.06 6.92 2.82
N ARG A 26 -6.58 6.00 1.99
CA ARG A 26 -7.89 5.36 2.25
C ARG A 26 -7.77 4.13 3.17
N GLY A 27 -6.59 3.54 3.28
CA GLY A 27 -6.29 2.49 4.25
C GLY A 27 -5.31 2.98 5.32
N LYS A 28 -5.10 2.16 6.35
CA LYS A 28 -4.21 2.49 7.46
C LYS A 28 -3.55 1.23 8.03
N ARG A 29 -2.30 1.39 8.44
CA ARG A 29 -1.62 0.39 9.26
C ARG A 29 -2.13 0.49 10.69
N ILE A 30 -2.66 -0.61 11.21
CA ILE A 30 -3.14 -0.68 12.60
C ILE A 30 -1.96 -0.93 13.53
N GLU A 31 -1.16 -1.94 13.21
CA GLU A 31 0.01 -2.34 13.98
C GLU A 31 1.05 -3.06 13.10
N ARG A 32 2.15 -3.53 13.69
CA ARG A 32 3.16 -4.27 12.95
C ARG A 32 2.56 -5.58 12.44
N GLY A 33 2.57 -5.78 11.12
CA GLY A 33 2.03 -6.97 10.47
C GLY A 33 0.53 -6.88 10.15
N LEU A 34 -0.18 -5.81 10.52
CA LEU A 34 -1.62 -5.66 10.26
C LEU A 34 -1.97 -4.33 9.60
N TYR A 35 -2.63 -4.40 8.45
CA TYR A 35 -3.13 -3.27 7.68
C TYR A 35 -4.62 -3.42 7.40
N GLU A 36 -5.37 -2.33 7.56
CA GLU A 36 -6.79 -2.24 7.20
C GLU A 36 -6.93 -1.47 5.88
N THR A 37 -7.50 -2.13 4.87
CA THR A 37 -7.77 -1.53 3.56
C THR A 37 -8.95 -0.56 3.62
N SER A 38 -9.15 0.23 2.57
CA SER A 38 -10.26 1.17 2.47
C SER A 38 -11.63 0.52 2.47
N ASP A 39 -11.67 -0.76 2.13
CA ASP A 39 -12.90 -1.56 2.06
C ASP A 39 -13.13 -2.35 3.37
N GLY A 40 -12.28 -2.13 4.39
CA GLY A 40 -12.38 -2.77 5.71
C GLY A 40 -11.75 -4.17 5.78
N ALA A 41 -11.01 -4.60 4.76
CA ALA A 41 -10.32 -5.88 4.81
C ALA A 41 -9.04 -5.77 5.64
N LEU A 42 -8.77 -6.79 6.46
CA LEU A 42 -7.54 -6.91 7.22
C LEU A 42 -6.56 -7.78 6.48
N ILE A 43 -5.40 -7.23 6.15
CA ILE A 43 -4.31 -7.94 5.45
C ILE A 43 -2.99 -7.75 6.17
N ASN A 44 -2.01 -8.57 5.81
CA ASN A 44 -0.67 -8.41 6.32
C ASN A 44 -0.05 -7.10 5.77
N ALA A 45 0.49 -6.27 6.66
CA ALA A 45 1.07 -4.97 6.28
C ALA A 45 2.30 -5.08 5.36
N ASP A 46 3.09 -6.14 5.48
CA ASP A 46 4.25 -6.39 4.62
C ASP A 46 3.78 -6.88 3.23
N LEU A 47 2.68 -7.63 3.16
CA LEU A 47 2.03 -8.01 1.90
C LEU A 47 1.51 -6.78 1.15
N ASP A 48 0.86 -5.84 1.86
CA ASP A 48 0.40 -4.57 1.30
C ASP A 48 1.58 -3.77 0.69
N GLY A 49 2.67 -3.62 1.45
CA GLY A 49 3.89 -2.97 0.98
C GLY A 49 4.49 -3.64 -0.27
N ALA A 50 4.61 -4.97 -0.27
CA ALA A 50 5.15 -5.73 -1.39
C ALA A 50 4.28 -5.60 -2.65
N LEU A 51 2.96 -5.64 -2.50
CA LEU A 51 2.02 -5.42 -3.61
C LEU A 51 2.13 -4.01 -4.17
N ASN A 52 2.31 -2.99 -3.34
CA ASN A 52 2.51 -1.61 -3.80
C ASN A 52 3.85 -1.43 -4.55
N ILE A 53 4.92 -2.10 -4.12
CA ILE A 53 6.20 -2.12 -4.85
C ILE A 53 6.02 -2.78 -6.22
N ALA A 54 5.40 -3.97 -6.24
CA ALA A 54 5.12 -4.70 -7.47
C ALA A 54 4.28 -3.85 -8.43
N LYS A 55 3.20 -3.22 -7.95
CA LYS A 55 2.38 -2.30 -8.73
C LYS A 55 3.21 -1.18 -9.33
N LYS A 56 4.02 -0.48 -8.53
CA LYS A 56 4.83 0.66 -8.98
C LYS A 56 5.94 0.27 -9.97
N GLY A 57 6.46 -0.96 -9.88
CA GLY A 57 7.47 -1.47 -10.80
C GLY A 57 6.93 -2.04 -12.11
N TYR A 58 5.63 -2.38 -12.15
CA TYR A 58 4.96 -2.85 -13.37
C TYR A 58 4.46 -1.71 -14.27
N VAL A 59 4.37 -0.47 -13.75
CA VAL A 59 3.97 0.72 -14.51
C VAL A 59 5.16 1.41 -15.16
#